data_AF-A0A941NKD5-F1
#
_entry.id   AF-A0A941NKD5-F1
#
_cell.length_a   1.000
_cell.length_b   1.000
_cell.length_c   1.000
_cell.angle_alpha   90.00
_cell.angle_beta   90.00
_cell.angle_gamma   90.00
#
_symmetry.space_group_name_H-M   'P 1'
#
loop_
_entity.id
_entity.type
_entity.pdbx_description
1 polymer ?
#
loop_
_entity_poly.entity_id
_entity_poly.type
_entity_poly.pdbx_seq_one_letter_code
_entity_poly.pdbx_strand_id
1 'polypeptide(L)' 'MVAAIAASVAGSVAALAQSASPQAVGTSSAETPACTEGTQVETAEGPVCGTVSSGVRTYLGIRYAAPPVGALRWKAPQP' A
#
# COMPACT_ATOMS: atom_id res chain seq x y z
N MET A 1 -59.38 -14.45 13.56
CA MET A 1 -60.58 -13.78 13.02
C MET A 1 -60.11 -12.45 12.41
N VAL A 2 -59.73 -12.48 11.13
CA VAL A 2 -60.25 -11.64 10.02
C VAL A 2 -59.88 -10.14 10.18
N ALA A 3 -58.79 -9.63 9.59
CA ALA A 3 -58.50 -9.29 8.18
C ALA A 3 -58.97 -7.88 7.74
N ALA A 4 -58.07 -7.12 7.08
CA ALA A 4 -58.24 -6.06 6.06
C ALA A 4 -57.08 -5.05 6.19
N ILE A 5 -55.98 -5.13 5.44
CA ILE A 5 -55.77 -4.66 4.06
C ILE A 5 -56.34 -3.26 3.80
N ALA A 6 -55.43 -2.27 3.74
CA ALA A 6 -55.60 -1.07 2.93
C ALA A 6 -54.23 -0.72 2.31
N ALA A 7 -54.11 -1.00 1.02
CA ALA A 7 -52.99 -0.58 0.20
C ALA A 7 -53.04 0.94 0.00
N SER A 8 -51.90 1.62 0.11
CA SER A 8 -51.73 2.95 -0.47
C SER A 8 -50.40 2.99 -1.21
N VAL A 9 -50.51 2.85 -2.54
CA VAL A 9 -49.46 3.24 -3.49
C VAL A 9 -49.59 4.76 -3.62
N ALA A 10 -48.59 5.49 -3.14
CA ALA A 10 -48.41 6.90 -3.46
C ALA A 10 -47.01 7.05 -4.05
N GLY A 11 -46.96 7.15 -5.38
CA GLY A 11 -45.77 7.58 -6.09
C GLY A 11 -45.40 9.00 -5.64
N SER A 12 -44.11 9.22 -5.40
CA SER A 12 -43.55 10.56 -5.27
C SER A 12 -42.18 10.53 -5.92
N VAL A 13 -42.18 10.76 -7.24
CA VAL A 13 -41.03 11.31 -7.95
C VAL A 13 -40.86 12.75 -7.48
N ALA A 14 -40.01 12.94 -6.49
CA ALA A 14 -39.51 14.25 -6.12
C ALA A 14 -37.98 14.16 -6.09
N ALA A 15 -37.40 14.32 -7.26
CA ALA A 15 -35.99 14.59 -7.44
C ALA A 15 -35.67 15.93 -6.76
N LEU A 16 -35.27 15.88 -5.50
CA LEU A 16 -34.51 16.95 -4.88
C LEU A 16 -33.04 16.56 -4.99
N ALA A 17 -32.40 17.21 -5.95
CA ALA A 17 -30.98 17.19 -6.21
C ALA A 17 -30.19 17.24 -4.89
N GLN A 18 -29.58 16.10 -4.52
CA GLN A 18 -28.48 16.13 -3.57
C GLN A 18 -27.39 16.97 -4.22
N SER A 19 -27.13 18.14 -3.65
CA SER A 19 -25.93 18.91 -3.93
C SER A 19 -24.72 17.98 -3.79
N ALA A 20 -24.14 17.61 -4.91
CA ALA A 20 -22.90 16.87 -4.95
C ALA A 20 -21.78 17.79 -4.44
N SER A 21 -21.49 17.71 -3.14
CA SER A 21 -20.22 18.20 -2.62
C SER A 21 -19.11 17.50 -3.40
N PRO A 22 -18.11 18.20 -3.96
CA PRO A 22 -16.94 17.52 -4.48
C PRO A 22 -16.28 16.83 -3.30
N GLN A 23 -16.45 15.51 -3.21
CA GLN A 23 -15.62 14.69 -2.34
C GLN A 23 -14.21 14.97 -2.81
N ALA A 24 -13.44 15.66 -1.98
CA ALA A 24 -12.00 15.76 -2.17
C ALA A 24 -11.53 14.32 -2.30
N VAL A 25 -11.08 13.96 -3.50
CA VAL A 25 -10.44 12.68 -3.76
C VAL A 25 -9.29 12.64 -2.77
N GLY A 26 -9.47 11.89 -1.68
CA GLY A 26 -8.40 11.62 -0.75
C GLY A 26 -7.31 10.98 -1.58
N THR A 27 -6.23 11.71 -1.83
CA THR A 27 -4.97 11.12 -2.25
C THR A 27 -4.61 10.13 -1.16
N SER A 28 -5.04 8.88 -1.37
CA SER A 28 -4.58 7.73 -0.63
C SER A 28 -3.07 7.80 -0.74
N SER A 29 -2.42 8.26 0.34
CA SER A 29 -0.98 8.34 0.40
C SER A 29 -0.51 6.94 0.06
N ALA A 30 0.19 6.81 -1.07
CA ALA A 30 0.77 5.56 -1.48
C ALA A 30 1.47 4.98 -0.25
N GLU A 31 0.92 3.89 0.29
CA GLU A 31 1.46 3.24 1.48
C GLU A 31 2.84 2.76 1.07
N THR A 32 3.84 3.56 1.41
CA THR A 32 5.24 3.18 1.29
C THR A 32 5.34 1.88 2.07
N PRO A 33 5.79 0.76 1.48
CA PRO A 33 5.85 -0.51 2.19
C PRO A 33 6.60 -0.28 3.49
N ALA A 34 5.85 -0.28 4.59
CA ALA A 34 6.35 0.20 5.85
C ALA A 34 7.34 -0.85 6.36
N CYS A 35 8.61 -0.43 6.44
CA CYS A 35 9.63 -1.17 7.15
C CYS A 35 9.10 -1.47 8.57
N THR A 36 9.43 -2.62 9.15
CA THR A 36 9.10 -2.79 10.57
C THR A 36 9.81 -1.69 11.38
N GLU A 37 9.11 -1.06 12.32
CA GLU A 37 9.73 0.01 13.11
C GLU A 37 11.05 -0.44 13.76
N GLY A 38 12.06 0.42 13.69
CA GLY A 38 13.39 0.13 14.22
C GLY A 38 14.25 -0.84 13.40
N THR A 39 13.83 -1.20 12.17
CA THR A 39 14.64 -1.98 11.22
C THR A 39 15.26 -1.14 10.10
N GLN A 40 15.19 0.19 10.15
CA GLN A 40 15.94 1.01 9.20
C GLN A 40 17.43 1.06 9.63
N VAL A 41 18.33 0.78 8.70
CA VAL A 41 19.78 0.76 8.93
C VAL A 41 20.49 1.51 7.79
N GLU A 42 21.38 2.43 8.13
CA GLU A 42 22.24 3.13 7.17
C GLU A 42 23.34 2.18 6.66
N THR A 43 23.52 2.09 5.35
CA THR A 43 24.67 1.43 4.69
C THR A 43 25.50 2.44 3.92
N ALA A 44 26.62 2.02 3.32
CA ALA A 44 27.44 2.91 2.48
C ALA A 44 26.69 3.38 1.21
N GLU A 45 25.70 2.61 0.76
CA GLU A 45 24.87 2.85 -0.43
C GLU A 45 23.51 3.49 -0.09
N GLY A 46 23.23 3.75 1.19
CA GLY A 46 22.01 4.39 1.69
C GLY A 46 21.23 3.52 2.68
N PRO A 47 20.06 3.99 3.14
CA PRO A 47 19.28 3.27 4.13
C PRO A 47 18.62 2.02 3.54
N VAL A 48 18.66 0.93 4.29
CA VAL A 48 17.96 -0.32 3.99
C VAL A 48 16.92 -0.61 5.05
N CYS A 49 15.81 -1.19 4.61
CA CYS A 49 14.71 -1.61 5.46
C CYS A 49 14.62 -3.13 5.57
N GLY A 50 14.32 -3.60 6.78
CA GLY A 50 14.07 -5.01 7.06
C GLY A 50 12.66 -5.27 7.61
N THR A 51 12.38 -6.54 7.87
CA THR A 51 11.18 -6.98 8.57
C THR A 51 11.54 -7.68 9.87
N VAL A 52 10.60 -7.76 10.81
CA VAL A 52 10.73 -8.61 12.00
C VAL A 52 9.75 -9.76 11.91
N SER A 53 10.25 -10.99 12.09
CA SER A 53 9.40 -12.19 12.23
C SER A 53 9.96 -13.08 13.33
N SER A 54 9.09 -13.51 14.25
CA SER A 54 9.47 -14.38 15.39
C SER A 54 10.67 -13.86 16.20
N GLY A 55 10.79 -12.54 16.35
CA GLY A 55 11.90 -11.89 17.06
C GLY A 55 13.20 -11.73 16.26
N VAL A 56 13.23 -12.16 15.00
CA VAL A 56 14.41 -12.05 14.12
C VAL A 56 14.21 -10.93 13.11
N ARG A 57 15.23 -10.07 12.95
CA ARG A 57 15.30 -9.04 11.91
C ARG A 57 15.85 -9.64 10.62
N THR A 58 15.16 -9.43 9.51
CA THR A 58 15.51 -10.00 8.21
C THR A 58 15.63 -8.90 7.16
N TYR A 59 16.73 -8.92 6.41
CA TYR A 59 16.99 -7.99 5.31
C TYR A 59 17.37 -8.80 4.07
N LEU A 60 16.63 -8.64 2.97
CA LEU A 60 16.77 -9.48 1.78
C LEU A 60 17.01 -8.62 0.55
N GLY A 61 17.74 -9.16 -0.43
CA GLY A 61 17.94 -8.51 -1.72
C GLY A 61 18.92 -7.33 -1.72
N ILE A 62 19.69 -7.13 -0.64
CA ILE A 62 20.74 -6.10 -0.60
C ILE A 62 21.87 -6.51 -1.55
N ARG A 63 22.18 -5.66 -2.52
CA ARG A 63 23.33 -5.84 -3.40
C ARG A 63 24.59 -5.33 -2.69
N TYR A 64 25.61 -6.17 -2.65
CA TYR A 64 26.93 -5.83 -2.09
C TYR A 64 27.99 -5.55 -3.18
N ALA A 65 27.62 -5.79 -4.44
CA ALA A 65 28.49 -5.60 -5.59
C ALA A 65 27.66 -5.36 -6.85
N ALA A 66 28.29 -4.71 -7.83
CA ALA A 66 27.80 -4.63 -9.20
C ALA A 66 27.61 -6.04 -9.80
N PRO A 67 26.54 -6.26 -10.59
CA PRO A 67 26.29 -7.55 -11.24
C PRO A 67 27.48 -8.01 -12.11
N PRO A 68 28.00 -9.25 -11.94
CA PRO A 68 29.22 -9.73 -12.60
C PRO A 68 28.96 -10.18 -14.05
N VAL A 69 28.31 -9.33 -14.84
CA VAL A 69 27.90 -9.61 -16.23
C VAL A 69 28.74 -8.80 -17.22
N GLY A 70 28.74 -9.21 -18.49
CA GLY A 70 29.45 -8.51 -19.57
C GLY A 70 30.95 -8.38 -19.29
N ALA A 71 31.46 -7.15 -19.35
CA ALA A 71 32.88 -6.83 -19.12
C ALA A 71 33.37 -7.08 -17.68
N LEU A 72 32.46 -7.33 -16.73
CA LEU A 72 32.77 -7.66 -15.34
C LEU A 72 32.88 -9.18 -15.11
N ARG A 73 32.56 -10.01 -16.10
CA ARG A 73 32.68 -11.47 -15.97
C ARG A 73 34.14 -11.84 -15.73
N TRP A 74 34.37 -12.75 -14.77
CA TRP A 74 35.70 -13.23 -14.38
C TRP A 74 36.65 -12.15 -13.79
N LYS A 75 36.10 -11.02 -13.35
CA LYS A 75 36.84 -9.98 -12.60
C LYS A 75 36.47 -10.00 -11.13
N ALA A 76 37.27 -9.32 -10.32
CA ALA A 76 36.94 -9.06 -8.92
C ALA A 76 35.62 -8.26 -8.79
N PRO A 77 34.84 -8.48 -7.73
CA PRO A 77 33.60 -7.74 -7.49
C PRO A 77 33.89 -6.24 -7.35
N GLN A 78 33.00 -5.42 -7.89
CA GLN A 78 33.00 -3.97 -7.72
C GLN A 78 31.88 -3.62 -6.74
N PRO A 79 32.10 -2.77 -5.72
CA PRO A 79 31.04 -2.29 -4.83
C PRO A 79 29.89 -1.62 -5.59
#